data_AF-L0A6C3-F1
#
_entry.id   AF-L0A6C3-F1
#
_cell.length_a   1.000
_cell.length_b   1.000
_cell.length_c   1.000
_cell.angle_alpha   90.00
_cell.angle_beta   90.00
_cell.angle_gamma   90.00
#
_symmetry.space_group_name_H-M   'P 1'
#
loop_
_entity.id
_entity.type
_entity.pdbx_description
1 polymer ?
#
loop_
_entity_poly.entity_id
_entity_poly.type
_entity_poly.pdbx_seq_one_letter_code
_entity_poly.pdbx_strand_id
1 'polypeptide(L)'
;MPAPLLDSQHLDLFGFVPGWVSVGIVTPPILQELLEKWSEGVDLNPEHYRWAAFTRYVTRQRPLSEELFDQLWLLGVEEADRPMGTSMLMELVLEPNCPRWLLERALTSGRASVVKNAVAKLSQYH
;
A
#
# COMPACT_ATOMS: atom_id res chain seq x y z
N MET A 1 -25.12 -11.98 -6.27
CA MET A 1 -24.18 -13.06 -5.95
C MET A 1 -23.68 -12.85 -4.53
N PRO A 2 -23.45 -13.89 -3.71
CA PRO A 2 -22.78 -13.71 -2.43
C PRO A 2 -21.39 -13.09 -2.68
N ALA A 3 -20.92 -12.22 -1.77
CA ALA A 3 -19.57 -11.69 -1.87
C ALA A 3 -18.56 -12.86 -1.90
N PRO A 4 -17.57 -12.84 -2.79
CA PRO A 4 -16.56 -13.89 -2.82
C PRO A 4 -15.88 -13.93 -1.46
N LEU A 5 -15.80 -15.12 -0.86
CA LEU A 5 -14.88 -15.34 0.25
C LEU A 5 -13.47 -14.94 -0.21
N LEU A 6 -12.62 -14.52 0.71
CA LEU A 6 -11.20 -14.23 0.43
C LEU A 6 -10.47 -15.54 0.08
N ASP A 7 -10.74 -16.05 -1.11
CA ASP A 7 -10.17 -17.25 -1.69
C ASP A 7 -8.71 -16.97 -2.09
N SER A 8 -7.81 -17.85 -1.68
CA SER A 8 -6.38 -17.72 -1.96
C SER A 8 -6.10 -17.60 -3.45
N GLN A 9 -6.85 -18.31 -4.31
CA GLN A 9 -6.63 -18.24 -5.76
C GLN A 9 -6.88 -16.84 -6.33
N HIS A 10 -7.91 -16.14 -5.85
CA HIS A 10 -8.22 -14.78 -6.30
C HIS A 10 -7.25 -13.75 -5.71
N LEU A 11 -6.76 -13.97 -4.49
CA LEU A 11 -5.72 -13.12 -3.90
C LEU A 11 -4.39 -13.28 -4.66
N ASP A 12 -4.02 -14.52 -5.00
CA ASP A 12 -2.82 -14.86 -5.75
C ASP A 12 -2.86 -14.27 -7.17
N LEU A 13 -4.03 -14.25 -7.83
CA LEU A 13 -4.22 -13.62 -9.15
C LEU A 13 -3.73 -12.17 -9.16
N PHE A 14 -4.03 -11.41 -8.10
CA PHE A 14 -3.61 -10.02 -8.00
C PHE A 14 -2.24 -9.84 -7.32
N GLY A 15 -1.67 -10.90 -6.73
CA GLY A 15 -0.45 -10.83 -5.94
C GLY A 15 -0.63 -10.18 -4.57
N PHE A 16 -1.81 -10.34 -3.95
CA PHE A 16 -2.07 -9.86 -2.59
C PHE A 16 -1.47 -10.81 -1.54
N VAL A 17 -0.51 -10.33 -0.76
CA VAL A 17 0.01 -11.05 0.41
C VAL A 17 -0.93 -10.90 1.63
N PRO A 18 -0.85 -11.76 2.66
CA PRO A 18 -1.76 -11.72 3.81
C PRO A 18 -1.87 -10.35 4.50
N GLY A 19 -0.79 -9.55 4.51
CA GLY A 19 -0.80 -8.20 5.07
C GLY A 19 -1.85 -7.28 4.45
N TRP A 20 -2.18 -7.42 3.15
CA TRP A 20 -3.21 -6.62 2.49
C TRP A 20 -4.62 -6.86 3.05
N VAL A 21 -4.89 -8.10 3.47
CA VAL A 21 -6.15 -8.51 4.10
C VAL A 21 -6.14 -8.09 5.56
N SER A 22 -5.06 -8.35 6.29
CA SER A 22 -4.94 -8.02 7.72
C SER A 22 -5.09 -6.52 8.00
N VAL A 23 -4.56 -5.67 7.12
CA VAL A 23 -4.72 -4.20 7.22
C VAL A 23 -6.12 -3.75 6.77
N GLY A 24 -6.90 -4.62 6.10
CA GLY A 24 -8.23 -4.30 5.60
C GLY A 24 -8.26 -3.52 4.29
N ILE A 25 -7.15 -3.45 3.55
CA ILE A 25 -7.11 -2.87 2.20
C ILE A 25 -7.93 -3.73 1.24
N VAL A 26 -7.77 -5.05 1.36
CA VAL A 26 -8.53 -6.05 0.59
C VAL A 26 -9.55 -6.71 1.50
N THR A 27 -10.82 -6.44 1.19
CA THR A 27 -11.98 -7.07 1.82
C THR A 27 -12.79 -7.82 0.76
N PRO A 28 -13.71 -8.73 1.12
CA PRO A 28 -14.53 -9.45 0.15
C PRO A 28 -15.19 -8.55 -0.92
N PRO A 29 -15.80 -7.40 -0.57
CA PRO A 29 -16.39 -6.51 -1.57
C PRO A 29 -15.35 -5.87 -2.49
N ILE A 30 -14.17 -5.51 -1.96
CA ILE A 30 -13.10 -4.96 -2.79
C ILE A 30 -12.56 -6.00 -3.74
N LEU A 31 -12.31 -7.22 -3.28
CA LEU A 31 -11.83 -8.31 -4.14
C LEU A 31 -12.82 -8.60 -5.26
N GLN A 32 -14.12 -8.58 -4.96
CA GLN A 32 -15.16 -8.74 -5.99
C GLN A 32 -15.08 -7.65 -7.07
N GLU A 33 -14.97 -6.38 -6.66
CA GLU A 33 -14.87 -5.25 -7.59
C GLU A 33 -13.63 -5.38 -8.49
N LEU A 34 -12.49 -5.84 -7.95
CA LEU A 34 -11.27 -6.04 -8.72
C LEU A 34 -11.43 -7.20 -9.72
N LEU A 35 -12.08 -8.30 -9.33
CA LEU A 35 -12.37 -9.44 -10.23
C LEU A 35 -13.30 -9.06 -11.37
N GLU A 36 -14.35 -8.26 -11.08
CA GLU A 36 -15.26 -7.74 -12.11
C GLU A 36 -14.48 -6.89 -13.13
N LYS A 37 -13.66 -5.95 -12.65
CA LYS A 37 -12.80 -5.12 -13.52
C LYS A 37 -11.75 -5.92 -14.29
N TRP A 38 -11.20 -6.96 -13.69
CA TRP A 38 -10.25 -7.86 -14.37
C TRP A 38 -10.93 -8.62 -15.51
N SER A 39 -12.18 -9.05 -15.30
CA SER A 39 -12.95 -9.80 -16.30
C SER A 39 -13.31 -8.99 -17.56
N GLU A 40 -13.32 -7.66 -17.46
CA GLU A 40 -13.50 -6.76 -18.60
C GLU A 40 -12.29 -6.77 -19.56
N GLY A 41 -11.12 -7.23 -19.09
CA GLY A 41 -9.92 -7.42 -19.92
C GLY A 41 -9.24 -6.13 -20.38
N VAL A 42 -9.57 -4.98 -19.78
CA VAL A 42 -9.03 -3.67 -20.16
C VAL A 42 -7.63 -3.45 -19.60
N ASP A 43 -7.37 -3.91 -18.38
CA ASP A 43 -6.06 -3.85 -17.74
C ASP A 43 -5.64 -5.25 -17.29
N LEU A 44 -4.52 -5.72 -17.82
CA LEU A 44 -4.00 -7.06 -17.53
C LEU A 44 -2.81 -7.02 -16.57
N ASN A 45 -2.58 -5.88 -15.90
CA ASN A 45 -1.46 -5.70 -14.98
C ASN A 45 -1.95 -5.75 -13.53
N PRO A 46 -1.75 -6.87 -12.81
CA PRO A 46 -2.14 -7.00 -11.41
C PRO A 46 -1.63 -5.89 -10.49
N GLU A 47 -0.44 -5.36 -10.78
CA GLU A 47 0.15 -4.23 -10.04
C GLU A 47 -0.75 -2.99 -10.02
N HIS A 48 -1.45 -2.68 -11.12
CA HIS A 48 -2.32 -1.51 -11.17
C HIS A 48 -3.52 -1.66 -10.24
N TYR A 49 -4.08 -2.87 -10.14
CA TYR A 49 -5.16 -3.18 -9.21
C TYR A 49 -4.71 -3.08 -7.75
N ARG A 50 -3.52 -3.60 -7.43
CA ARG A 50 -2.92 -3.47 -6.10
C ARG A 50 -2.68 -2.01 -5.73
N TRP A 51 -2.06 -1.23 -6.63
CA TRP A 51 -1.81 0.18 -6.43
C TRP A 51 -3.10 0.99 -6.25
N ALA A 52 -4.12 0.73 -7.08
CA ALA A 52 -5.42 1.37 -6.97
C ALA A 52 -6.11 1.03 -5.63
N ALA A 53 -6.04 -0.22 -5.17
CA ALA A 53 -6.60 -0.62 -3.88
C ALA A 53 -5.89 0.10 -2.72
N PHE A 54 -4.55 0.13 -2.73
CA PHE A 54 -3.75 0.81 -1.72
C PHE A 54 -4.03 2.30 -1.66
N THR A 55 -3.91 3.02 -2.78
CA THR A 55 -4.11 4.48 -2.83
C THR A 55 -5.52 4.88 -2.44
N ARG A 56 -6.53 4.11 -2.87
CA ARG A 56 -7.92 4.31 -2.46
C ARG A 56 -8.10 4.13 -0.95
N TYR A 57 -7.48 3.10 -0.37
CA TYR A 57 -7.53 2.85 1.06
C TYR A 57 -6.87 3.98 1.84
N VAL A 58 -5.61 4.32 1.52
CA VAL A 58 -4.87 5.43 2.16
C VAL A 58 -5.67 6.72 2.11
N THR A 59 -6.19 7.09 0.94
CA THR A 59 -6.98 8.32 0.77
C THR A 59 -8.20 8.37 1.68
N ARG A 60 -8.89 7.23 1.87
CA ARG A 60 -10.08 7.14 2.73
C ARG A 60 -9.77 7.20 4.23
N GLN A 61 -8.56 6.82 4.62
CA GLN A 61 -8.14 6.80 6.02
C GLN A 61 -7.47 8.10 6.46
N ARG A 62 -7.29 9.08 5.58
CA ARG A 62 -6.65 10.36 5.93
C ARG A 62 -7.51 11.17 6.92
N PRO A 63 -6.91 11.78 7.95
CA PRO A 63 -5.49 11.70 8.32
C PRO A 63 -5.13 10.33 8.91
N LEU A 64 -3.98 9.78 8.51
CA LEU A 64 -3.54 8.47 9.00
C LEU A 64 -3.15 8.55 10.48
N SER A 65 -3.55 7.54 11.27
CA SER A 65 -3.06 7.34 12.64
C SER A 65 -1.62 6.80 12.64
N GLU A 66 -0.91 6.96 13.75
CA GLU A 66 0.46 6.40 13.90
C GLU A 66 0.48 4.88 13.72
N GLU A 67 -0.51 4.18 14.29
CA GLU A 67 -0.64 2.73 14.12
C GLU A 67 -0.82 2.35 12.64
N LEU A 68 -1.62 3.11 11.90
CA LEU A 68 -1.85 2.83 10.50
C LEU A 68 -0.62 3.13 9.65
N PHE A 69 0.17 4.16 9.98
CA PHE A 69 1.47 4.39 9.36
C PHE A 69 2.40 3.19 9.54
N ASP A 70 2.47 2.61 10.74
CA ASP A 70 3.33 1.44 11.00
C ASP A 70 2.87 0.21 10.22
N GLN A 71 1.56 -0.07 10.23
CA GLN A 71 0.98 -1.19 9.47
C GLN A 71 1.23 -1.07 7.97
N LEU A 72 1.00 0.10 7.38
CA LEU A 72 1.22 0.34 5.95
C LEU A 72 2.72 0.33 5.60
N TRP A 73 3.58 0.78 6.52
CA TRP A 73 5.02 0.70 6.35
C TRP A 73 5.48 -0.76 6.30
N LEU A 74 5.06 -1.59 7.25
CA LEU A 74 5.37 -3.02 7.27
C LEU A 74 4.90 -3.69 5.97
N LEU A 75 3.68 -3.39 5.54
CA LEU A 75 3.15 -3.90 4.27
C LEU A 75 4.04 -3.54 3.07
N GLY A 76 4.47 -2.29 2.96
CA GLY A 76 5.36 -1.85 1.87
C GLY A 76 6.78 -2.45 1.95
N VAL A 77 7.24 -2.83 3.14
CA VAL A 77 8.51 -3.55 3.32
C VAL A 77 8.40 -5.02 2.90
N GLU A 78 7.31 -5.68 3.28
CA GLU A 78 7.03 -7.09 3.00
C GLU A 78 6.57 -7.36 1.56
N GLU A 79 6.17 -6.32 0.83
CA GLU A 79 5.74 -6.44 -0.56
C GLU A 79 6.84 -7.08 -1.43
N ALA A 80 6.50 -8.23 -2.02
CA ALA A 80 7.41 -9.05 -2.81
C ALA A 80 7.87 -8.30 -4.09
N ASP A 81 6.96 -7.51 -4.65
CA ASP A 81 7.28 -6.58 -5.73
C ASP A 81 8.00 -5.35 -5.17
N ARG A 82 9.33 -5.35 -5.27
CA ARG A 82 10.17 -4.28 -4.72
C ARG A 82 9.80 -2.89 -5.27
N PRO A 83 9.60 -2.68 -6.59
CA PRO A 83 9.02 -1.45 -7.12
C PRO A 83 7.70 -1.04 -6.44
N MET A 84 6.71 -1.92 -6.35
CA MET A 84 5.43 -1.64 -5.69
C MET A 84 5.62 -1.20 -4.24
N GLY A 85 6.36 -1.97 -3.45
CA GLY A 85 6.66 -1.62 -2.06
C GLY A 85 7.38 -0.28 -1.94
N THR A 86 8.25 0.08 -2.88
CA THR A 86 8.91 1.40 -2.88
C THR A 86 7.90 2.52 -3.07
N SER A 87 6.97 2.36 -4.01
CA SER A 87 5.90 3.33 -4.25
C SER A 87 4.98 3.50 -3.04
N MET A 88 4.61 2.41 -2.38
CA MET A 88 3.82 2.44 -1.13
C MET A 88 4.53 3.22 -0.03
N LEU A 89 5.82 2.94 0.22
CA LEU A 89 6.59 3.63 1.25
C LEU A 89 6.80 5.12 0.90
N MET A 90 6.95 5.46 -0.38
CA MET A 90 7.00 6.86 -0.81
C MET A 90 5.69 7.60 -0.54
N GLU A 91 4.53 6.99 -0.80
CA GLU A 91 3.22 7.58 -0.49
C GLU A 91 3.13 7.96 0.99
N LEU A 92 3.58 7.07 1.89
CA LEU A 92 3.61 7.34 3.33
C LEU A 92 4.59 8.45 3.73
N VAL A 93 5.80 8.46 3.15
CA VAL A 93 6.80 9.50 3.42
C VAL A 93 6.30 10.86 2.94
N LEU A 94 5.61 10.91 1.80
CA LEU A 94 5.10 12.16 1.21
C LEU A 94 3.84 12.68 1.92
N GLU A 95 3.09 11.82 2.62
CA GLU A 95 1.89 12.18 3.36
C GLU A 95 2.09 13.40 4.30
N PRO A 96 1.32 14.50 4.19
CA PRO A 96 1.59 15.72 4.94
C PRO A 96 1.78 15.57 6.46
N ASN A 97 1.04 14.65 7.10
CA ASN A 97 1.13 14.37 8.54
C ASN A 97 2.05 13.18 8.89
N CYS A 98 2.93 12.77 7.98
CA CYS A 98 3.90 11.69 8.22
C CYS A 98 4.70 11.95 9.52
N PRO A 99 4.70 11.03 10.49
CA PRO A 99 5.35 11.28 11.75
C PRO A 99 6.87 11.22 11.61
N ARG A 100 7.58 12.02 12.41
CA ARG A 100 9.05 12.12 12.36
C ARG A 100 9.76 10.76 12.49
N TRP A 101 9.27 9.90 13.38
CA TRP A 101 9.86 8.57 13.59
C TRP A 101 9.80 7.70 12.33
N LEU A 102 8.78 7.86 11.49
CA LEU A 102 8.67 7.12 10.22
C LEU A 102 9.66 7.66 9.19
N LEU A 103 9.88 8.97 9.17
CA LEU A 103 10.93 9.57 8.34
C LEU A 103 12.33 9.09 8.75
N GLU A 104 12.59 8.99 10.05
CA GLU A 104 13.84 8.45 10.58
C GLU A 104 14.02 6.97 10.19
N ARG A 105 12.94 6.16 10.29
CA ARG A 105 12.93 4.77 9.80
C ARG A 105 13.15 4.69 8.29
N ALA A 106 12.64 5.65 7.53
CA ALA A 106 12.80 5.71 6.08
C ALA A 106 14.25 5.92 5.64
N LEU A 107 15.06 6.61 6.44
CA LEU A 107 16.50 6.80 6.19
C LEU A 107 17.28 5.47 6.18
N THR A 108 16.83 4.47 6.94
CA THR A 108 17.50 3.16 7.05
C THR A 108 16.88 2.08 6.15
N SER A 109 15.91 2.45 5.30
CA SER A 109 15.14 1.49 4.49
C SER A 109 15.93 0.81 3.36
N GLY A 110 17.11 1.34 2.99
CA GLY A 110 17.89 0.86 1.83
C GLY A 110 17.22 1.13 0.47
N ARG A 111 16.15 1.95 0.43
CA ARG A 111 15.43 2.32 -0.80
C ARG A 111 15.75 3.77 -1.16
N ALA A 112 16.61 3.98 -2.16
CA ALA A 112 17.20 5.29 -2.48
C ALA A 112 16.15 6.42 -2.61
N SER A 113 15.04 6.17 -3.33
CA SER A 113 13.97 7.17 -3.50
C SER A 113 13.24 7.49 -2.19
N VAL A 114 13.03 6.50 -1.34
CA VAL A 114 12.39 6.67 -0.01
C VAL A 114 13.31 7.49 0.89
N VAL A 115 14.60 7.14 0.96
CA VAL A 115 15.63 7.87 1.73
C VAL A 115 15.72 9.33 1.27
N LYS A 116 15.80 9.57 -0.06
CA LYS A 116 15.87 10.91 -0.63
C LYS A 116 14.72 11.80 -0.17
N ASN A 117 13.49 11.30 -0.23
CA ASN A 117 12.31 12.07 0.16
C ASN A 117 12.22 12.27 1.68
N ALA A 118 12.62 11.27 2.48
CA ALA A 118 12.67 11.39 3.93
C ALA A 118 13.64 12.49 4.39
N VAL A 119 14.84 12.56 3.78
CA VAL A 119 15.82 13.65 4.04
C VAL A 119 15.21 15.02 3.72
N ALA A 120 14.63 15.15 2.52
CA ALA A 120 14.04 16.42 2.08
C ALA A 120 12.88 16.89 2.97
N LYS A 121 12.15 15.96 3.57
CA LYS A 121 11.05 16.27 4.46
C LYS A 121 11.49 16.57 5.88
N LEU A 122 12.47 15.83 6.41
CA LEU A 122 13.05 16.10 7.72
C LEU A 122 13.67 17.50 7.81
N SER A 123 14.24 18.02 6.73
CA SER A 123 14.77 19.39 6.71
C SER A 123 13.71 20.48 6.87
N GLN A 124 12.42 20.13 6.81
CA GLN A 124 11.28 21.04 7.01
C GLN A 124 10.76 21.02 8.46
N TYR A 125 11.17 20.05 9.28
CA TYR A 125 10.91 20.01 10.72
C TYR A 125 11.95 20.87 11.44
N HIS A 126 11.73 22.18 11.47
CA HIS A 126 12.54 23.11 12.25
C HIS A 126 12.21 23.04 13.75
#